data_AF-A0A8F5C033-F1
#
_entry.id   AF-A0A8F5C033-F1
#
_cell.length_a   1.000
_cell.length_b   1.000
_cell.length_c   1.000
_cell.angle_alpha   90.00
_cell.angle_beta   90.00
_cell.angle_gamma   90.00
#
_symmetry.space_group_name_H-M   'P 1'
#
loop_
_entity.id
_entity.type
_entity.pdbx_description
1 polymer ?
#
loop_
_entity_poly.entity_id
_entity_poly.type
_entity_poly.pdbx_seq_one_letter_code
_entity_poly.pdbx_strand_id
1 'polypeptide(L)'
;MSWIRDTSFLMECVKNGSIKIEINVSNYSMSFNLFNGKYNLSLFSSDNIRISYDGNRLIDMHNLRVLKDHDARVNISNTISNIKGNMSNEINNLAIMYNIPVKILNDNLEAIFNLNFSLLSCLDYGLDYFLIHLTNDFAKHSSQFDVVKKLKLILGNEKGCIKAILALSNTYESDSFLFSNDCISFQVDVNGFSKFLRDYRTLNAKYTEVIDYLKQRVSQ
;
A
#
# COMPACT_ATOMS: atom_id res chain seq x y z
N MET A 1 -11.80 -7.46 -23.86
CA MET A 1 -10.37 -7.39 -23.48
C MET A 1 -10.30 -6.76 -22.09
N SER A 2 -9.93 -7.53 -21.08
CA SER A 2 -9.91 -7.09 -19.67
C SER A 2 -8.54 -6.52 -19.35
N TRP A 3 -8.31 -5.25 -19.68
CA TRP A 3 -7.09 -4.55 -19.32
C TRP A 3 -7.16 -4.22 -17.82
N ILE A 4 -6.19 -4.75 -17.05
CA ILE A 4 -6.00 -4.72 -15.59
C ILE A 4 -6.88 -5.74 -14.85
N ARG A 5 -6.40 -6.99 -14.73
CA ARG A 5 -6.91 -7.95 -13.72
C ARG A 5 -5.91 -8.22 -12.59
N ASP A 6 -4.69 -7.70 -12.69
CA ASP A 6 -3.68 -7.99 -11.69
C ASP A 6 -3.69 -6.94 -10.60
N THR A 7 -4.10 -7.37 -9.41
CA THR A 7 -4.07 -6.53 -8.23
C THR A 7 -2.66 -6.03 -7.94
N SER A 8 -2.56 -4.73 -7.68
CA SER A 8 -1.36 -4.01 -7.26
C SER A 8 -1.74 -2.98 -6.21
N PHE A 9 -0.85 -2.70 -5.27
CA PHE A 9 -1.09 -1.63 -4.31
C PHE A 9 0.21 -0.99 -3.87
N LEU A 10 0.17 0.29 -3.56
CA LEU A 10 1.20 1.06 -2.90
C LEU A 10 0.58 1.69 -1.65
N MET A 11 1.25 1.56 -0.51
CA MET A 11 1.02 2.42 0.63
C MET A 11 2.36 2.96 1.10
N GLU A 12 2.45 4.28 1.20
CA GLU A 12 3.62 5.02 1.64
C GLU A 12 3.19 6.00 2.74
N CYS A 13 3.95 5.99 3.83
CA CYS A 13 3.71 6.84 4.98
C CYS A 13 5.00 7.50 5.43
N VAL A 14 4.96 8.82 5.53
CA VAL A 14 6.10 9.68 5.87
C VAL A 14 5.76 10.48 7.11
N LYS A 15 6.60 10.39 8.15
CA LYS A 15 6.39 11.12 9.40
C LYS A 15 6.38 12.62 9.15
N ASN A 16 5.37 13.29 9.72
CA ASN A 16 5.11 14.72 9.50
C ASN A 16 4.99 15.12 8.02
N GLY A 17 4.76 14.15 7.13
CA GLY A 17 4.65 14.36 5.69
C GLY A 17 3.26 13.97 5.21
N SER A 18 3.17 12.81 4.57
CA SER A 18 1.96 12.35 3.89
C SER A 18 1.65 10.87 4.13
N ILE A 19 0.39 10.53 3.92
CA ILE A 19 -0.03 9.17 3.59
C ILE A 19 -0.41 9.16 2.12
N LYS A 20 0.11 8.19 1.38
CA LYS A 20 -0.27 7.91 0.01
C LYS A 20 -0.66 6.44 -0.09
N ILE A 21 -1.87 6.17 -0.58
CA ILE A 21 -2.37 4.82 -0.82
C ILE A 21 -2.91 4.75 -2.25
N GLU A 22 -2.40 3.83 -3.05
CA GLU A 22 -2.89 3.56 -4.41
C GLU A 22 -3.19 2.08 -4.51
N ILE A 23 -4.37 1.73 -5.03
CA ILE A 23 -4.84 0.35 -5.12
C ILE A 23 -5.50 0.15 -6.47
N ASN A 24 -5.08 -0.88 -7.18
CA ASN A 24 -5.78 -1.39 -8.36
C ASN A 24 -6.19 -2.83 -8.07
N VAL A 25 -7.48 -3.11 -8.14
CA VAL A 25 -8.08 -4.40 -7.77
C VAL A 25 -9.26 -4.63 -8.70
N SER A 26 -9.26 -5.73 -9.46
CA SER A 26 -10.27 -6.04 -10.49
C SER A 26 -10.64 -4.83 -11.36
N ASN A 27 -11.87 -4.34 -11.23
CA ASN A 27 -12.44 -3.22 -11.97
C ASN A 27 -12.30 -1.88 -11.24
N TYR A 28 -11.63 -1.81 -10.10
CA TYR A 28 -11.48 -0.60 -9.29
C TYR A 28 -10.04 -0.09 -9.24
N SER A 29 -9.89 1.22 -9.32
CA SER A 29 -8.65 1.93 -9.01
C SER A 29 -8.96 3.02 -7.98
N MET A 30 -8.28 2.98 -6.84
CA MET A 30 -8.42 3.94 -5.76
C MET A 30 -7.07 4.63 -5.51
N SER A 31 -7.09 5.94 -5.36
CA SER A 31 -5.96 6.73 -4.90
C SER A 31 -6.40 7.61 -3.73
N PHE A 32 -5.69 7.51 -2.62
CA PHE A 32 -5.88 8.32 -1.44
C PHE A 32 -4.57 9.03 -1.12
N ASN A 33 -4.64 10.34 -0.89
CA ASN A 33 -3.53 11.14 -0.43
C ASN A 33 -3.99 11.98 0.76
N LEU A 34 -3.21 12.00 1.84
CA LEU A 34 -3.37 12.91 2.97
C LEU A 34 -2.06 13.69 3.12
N PHE A 35 -2.13 15.01 3.04
CA PHE A 35 -0.99 15.91 3.17
C PHE A 35 -1.43 17.21 3.86
N ASN A 36 -0.69 17.62 4.90
CA ASN A 36 -1.00 18.82 5.69
C ASN A 36 -2.47 18.90 6.15
N GLY A 37 -3.03 17.77 6.58
CA GLY A 37 -4.43 17.66 7.05
C GLY A 37 -5.49 17.72 5.94
N LYS A 38 -5.11 17.92 4.68
CA LYS A 38 -6.00 17.87 3.52
C LYS A 38 -5.87 16.53 2.84
N TYR A 39 -7.00 15.97 2.43
CA TYR A 39 -7.01 14.70 1.73
C TYR A 39 -7.69 14.80 0.36
N ASN A 40 -7.35 13.86 -0.51
CA ASN A 40 -8.07 13.58 -1.73
C ASN A 40 -8.24 12.08 -1.85
N LEU A 41 -9.47 11.64 -2.05
CA LEU A 41 -9.83 10.29 -2.43
C LEU A 41 -10.35 10.31 -3.87
N SER A 42 -9.65 9.61 -4.76
CA SER A 42 -10.08 9.38 -6.13
C SER A 42 -10.44 7.91 -6.31
N LEU A 43 -11.55 7.65 -6.96
CA LEU A 43 -12.04 6.31 -7.25
C LEU A 43 -12.49 6.22 -8.71
N PHE A 44 -11.95 5.23 -9.40
CA PHE A 44 -12.28 4.91 -10.78
C PHE A 44 -12.75 3.46 -10.86
N SER A 45 -13.74 3.21 -11.72
CA SER A 45 -14.17 1.87 -12.08
C SER A 45 -14.43 1.76 -13.57
N SER A 46 -14.31 0.54 -14.12
CA SER A 46 -14.84 0.23 -15.45
C SER A 46 -16.36 0.39 -15.53
N ASP A 47 -17.05 0.32 -14.38
CA ASP A 47 -18.51 0.36 -14.27
C ASP A 47 -18.99 1.79 -13.99
N ASN A 48 -18.37 2.76 -14.67
CA ASN A 48 -18.78 4.16 -14.69
C ASN A 48 -18.61 4.97 -13.39
N ILE A 49 -17.84 4.47 -12.42
CA ILE A 49 -17.44 5.31 -11.28
C ILE A 49 -16.21 6.10 -11.69
N ARG A 50 -16.28 7.43 -11.63
CA ARG A 50 -15.13 8.34 -11.82
C ARG A 50 -15.29 9.53 -10.91
N ILE A 51 -14.86 9.39 -9.67
CA ILE A 51 -15.09 10.39 -8.63
C ILE A 51 -13.77 10.85 -7.99
N SER A 52 -13.73 12.12 -7.60
CA SER A 52 -12.71 12.68 -6.72
C SER A 52 -13.38 13.43 -5.58
N TYR A 53 -12.92 13.21 -4.35
CA TYR A 53 -13.49 13.76 -3.14
C TYR A 53 -12.40 14.36 -2.25
N ASP A 54 -12.52 15.65 -1.92
CA ASP A 54 -11.53 16.41 -1.14
C ASP A 54 -11.95 16.67 0.33
N GLY A 55 -13.07 16.07 0.75
CA GLY A 55 -13.66 16.22 2.07
C GLY A 55 -14.84 17.17 2.16
N ASN A 56 -14.94 18.13 1.23
CA ASN A 56 -16.09 19.04 1.15
C ASN A 56 -16.79 18.95 -0.20
N ARG A 57 -16.09 18.53 -1.25
CA ARG A 57 -16.61 18.50 -2.60
C ARG A 57 -16.34 17.17 -3.24
N LEU A 58 -17.36 16.64 -3.92
CA LEU A 58 -17.25 15.47 -4.78
C LEU A 58 -17.43 15.91 -6.24
N ILE A 59 -16.43 15.59 -7.06
CA ILE A 59 -16.47 15.76 -8.51
C ILE A 59 -16.79 14.41 -9.11
N ASP A 60 -17.96 14.27 -9.70
CA ASP A 60 -18.41 13.08 -10.43
C ASP A 60 -18.20 13.35 -11.92
N MET A 61 -17.06 12.87 -12.43
CA MET A 61 -16.63 13.09 -13.80
C MET A 61 -17.45 12.27 -14.80
N HIS A 62 -18.10 11.19 -14.36
CA HIS A 62 -18.95 10.40 -15.23
C HIS A 62 -20.26 11.15 -15.53
N ASN A 63 -20.89 11.71 -14.50
CA ASN A 63 -22.13 12.46 -14.63
C ASN A 63 -21.93 13.98 -14.84
N LEU A 64 -20.67 14.42 -14.99
CA LEU A 64 -20.29 15.83 -15.16
C LEU A 64 -20.91 16.77 -14.11
N ARG A 65 -20.94 16.32 -12.85
CA ARG A 65 -21.56 17.08 -11.75
C ARG A 65 -20.61 17.28 -10.57
N VAL A 66 -20.90 18.32 -9.81
CA VAL A 66 -20.18 18.65 -8.58
C VAL A 66 -21.16 18.70 -7.42
N LEU A 67 -20.95 17.86 -6.41
CA LEU A 67 -21.69 17.86 -5.16
C LEU A 67 -20.86 18.53 -4.06
N LYS A 68 -21.52 19.10 -3.06
CA LYS A 68 -20.86 19.79 -1.94
C LYS A 68 -21.41 19.30 -0.60
N ASP A 69 -20.57 19.44 0.42
CA ASP A 69 -20.87 19.25 1.84
C ASP A 69 -21.61 17.94 2.11
N HIS A 70 -22.85 18.01 2.62
CA HIS A 70 -23.64 16.84 2.97
C HIS A 70 -23.89 15.91 1.78
N ASP A 71 -24.28 16.45 0.63
CA ASP A 71 -24.59 15.66 -0.56
C ASP A 71 -23.35 14.94 -1.09
N ALA A 72 -22.19 15.62 -1.06
CA ALA A 72 -20.91 15.02 -1.39
C ALA A 72 -20.58 13.85 -0.44
N ARG A 73 -20.76 14.06 0.87
CA ARG A 73 -20.47 13.06 1.91
C ARG A 73 -21.38 11.83 1.80
N VAL A 74 -22.68 12.02 1.55
CA VAL A 74 -23.62 10.91 1.36
C VAL A 74 -23.25 10.11 0.12
N ASN A 75 -22.97 10.80 -1.00
CA ASN A 75 -22.65 10.13 -2.26
C ASN A 75 -21.34 9.31 -2.19
N ILE A 76 -20.26 9.89 -1.63
CA ILE A 76 -19.00 9.16 -1.47
C ILE A 76 -19.17 7.97 -0.53
N SER A 77 -19.91 8.11 0.58
CA SER A 77 -20.11 7.04 1.56
C SER A 77 -20.84 5.85 0.93
N ASN A 78 -21.88 6.12 0.13
CA ASN A 78 -22.61 5.08 -0.61
C ASN A 78 -21.70 4.39 -1.62
N THR A 79 -20.90 5.16 -2.37
CA THR A 79 -19.98 4.61 -3.37
C THR A 79 -18.93 3.71 -2.74
N ILE A 80 -18.32 4.17 -1.64
CA ILE A 80 -17.34 3.41 -0.86
C ILE A 80 -17.94 2.11 -0.31
N SER A 81 -19.13 2.19 0.28
CA SER A 81 -19.81 1.02 0.87
C SER A 81 -19.96 -0.11 -0.13
N ASN A 82 -20.27 0.23 -1.39
CA ASN A 82 -20.46 -0.75 -2.46
C ASN A 82 -19.15 -1.44 -2.90
N ILE A 83 -18.00 -0.78 -2.75
CA ILE A 83 -16.71 -1.32 -3.23
C ILE A 83 -15.88 -1.97 -2.12
N LYS A 84 -16.11 -1.57 -0.86
CA LYS A 84 -15.32 -1.96 0.31
C LYS A 84 -15.13 -3.48 0.40
N GLY A 85 -16.23 -4.24 0.32
CA GLY A 85 -16.20 -5.69 0.47
C GLY A 85 -15.33 -6.36 -0.60
N ASN A 86 -15.50 -5.96 -1.85
CA ASN A 86 -14.74 -6.54 -2.98
C ASN A 86 -13.25 -6.21 -2.86
N MET A 87 -12.91 -4.94 -2.61
CA MET A 87 -11.52 -4.51 -2.52
C MET A 87 -10.76 -5.19 -1.37
N SER A 88 -11.37 -5.24 -0.17
CA SER A 88 -10.75 -5.91 0.99
C SER A 88 -10.61 -7.42 0.78
N ASN A 89 -11.61 -8.08 0.18
CA ASN A 89 -11.56 -9.52 -0.06
C ASN A 89 -10.44 -9.90 -1.03
N GLU A 90 -10.24 -9.14 -2.10
CA GLU A 90 -9.18 -9.44 -3.07
C GLU A 90 -7.77 -9.23 -2.49
N ILE A 91 -7.57 -8.16 -1.71
CA ILE A 91 -6.30 -7.92 -1.01
C ILE A 91 -6.02 -9.08 -0.03
N ASN A 92 -7.02 -9.52 0.73
CA ASN A 92 -6.88 -10.64 1.66
C ASN A 92 -6.59 -11.97 0.95
N ASN A 93 -7.25 -12.24 -0.18
CA ASN A 93 -6.99 -13.45 -0.96
C ASN A 93 -5.54 -13.49 -1.47
N LEU A 94 -5.00 -12.35 -1.91
CA LEU A 94 -3.60 -12.24 -2.30
C LEU A 94 -2.64 -12.37 -1.12
N ALA A 95 -3.02 -11.81 0.03
CA ALA A 95 -2.26 -11.94 1.25
C ALA A 95 -2.10 -13.40 1.66
N ILE A 96 -3.16 -14.19 1.56
CA ILE A 96 -3.13 -15.63 1.82
C ILE A 96 -2.29 -16.35 0.75
N MET A 97 -2.51 -16.04 -0.53
CA MET A 97 -1.84 -16.71 -1.66
C MET A 97 -0.32 -16.55 -1.62
N TYR A 98 0.16 -15.36 -1.29
CA TYR A 98 1.59 -15.03 -1.28
C TYR A 98 2.19 -14.87 0.12
N ASN A 99 1.40 -15.14 1.17
CA ASN A 99 1.77 -14.96 2.57
C ASN A 99 2.36 -13.55 2.87
N ILE A 100 1.72 -12.48 2.39
CA ILE A 100 2.24 -11.11 2.52
C ILE A 100 1.57 -10.32 3.65
N PRO A 101 2.30 -9.43 4.35
CA PRO A 101 1.78 -8.72 5.53
C PRO A 101 0.94 -7.49 5.14
N VAL A 102 -0.38 -7.64 5.07
CA VAL A 102 -1.31 -6.59 4.61
C VAL A 102 -2.14 -5.96 5.73
N LYS A 103 -1.96 -6.35 7.00
CA LYS A 103 -2.80 -5.84 8.10
C LYS A 103 -2.74 -4.32 8.22
N ILE A 104 -1.57 -3.74 8.03
CA ILE A 104 -1.40 -2.27 8.03
C ILE A 104 -2.17 -1.60 6.89
N LEU A 105 -2.20 -2.21 5.70
CA LEU A 105 -2.95 -1.70 4.54
C LEU A 105 -4.44 -1.79 4.80
N ASN A 106 -4.92 -2.93 5.27
CA ASN A 106 -6.33 -3.17 5.58
C ASN A 106 -6.89 -2.18 6.61
N ASP A 107 -6.13 -1.92 7.68
CA ASP A 107 -6.60 -0.99 8.70
C ASP A 107 -6.67 0.46 8.18
N ASN A 108 -5.74 0.87 7.32
CA ASN A 108 -5.81 2.19 6.68
C ASN A 108 -6.91 2.26 5.61
N LEU A 109 -7.19 1.16 4.92
CA LEU A 109 -8.35 1.07 4.02
C LEU A 109 -9.67 1.20 4.77
N GLU A 110 -9.80 0.50 5.90
CA GLU A 110 -10.97 0.61 6.77
C GLU A 110 -11.17 2.06 7.25
N ALA A 111 -10.09 2.74 7.63
CA ALA A 111 -10.11 4.16 7.98
C ALA A 111 -10.56 5.06 6.82
N ILE A 112 -10.06 4.82 5.60
CA ILE A 112 -10.51 5.53 4.39
C ILE A 112 -11.99 5.27 4.13
N PHE A 113 -12.43 4.02 4.21
CA PHE A 113 -13.80 3.64 3.90
C PHE A 113 -14.81 4.23 4.90
N ASN A 114 -14.38 4.41 6.15
CA ASN A 114 -15.19 5.07 7.18
C ASN A 114 -15.03 6.60 7.17
N LEU A 115 -14.27 7.17 6.20
CA LEU A 115 -13.92 8.59 6.11
C LEU A 115 -13.33 9.13 7.43
N ASN A 116 -12.56 8.30 8.13
CA ASN A 116 -11.97 8.58 9.44
C ASN A 116 -10.50 8.13 9.46
N PHE A 117 -9.63 8.92 8.83
CA PHE A 117 -8.21 8.63 8.69
C PHE A 117 -7.35 9.62 9.49
N SER A 118 -6.19 9.17 9.95
CA SER A 118 -5.23 9.95 10.72
C SER A 118 -3.80 9.57 10.33
N LEU A 119 -2.86 10.52 10.37
CA LEU A 119 -1.44 10.19 10.18
C LEU A 119 -0.94 9.16 11.21
N LEU A 120 -1.50 9.21 12.43
CA LEU A 120 -1.16 8.28 13.52
C LEU A 120 -1.63 6.86 13.25
N SER A 121 -2.56 6.62 12.31
CA SER A 121 -3.00 5.25 11.98
C SER A 121 -2.00 4.52 11.10
N CYS A 122 -1.07 5.23 10.45
CA CYS A 122 -0.13 4.61 9.53
C CYS A 122 1.22 4.30 10.16
N LEU A 123 1.88 5.22 10.86
CA LEU A 123 3.24 4.99 11.39
C LEU A 123 3.23 4.54 12.85
N ASP A 124 4.06 3.54 13.15
CA ASP A 124 4.29 3.09 14.52
C ASP A 124 5.39 3.92 15.21
N TYR A 125 5.45 3.82 16.54
CA TYR A 125 6.43 4.55 17.33
C TYR A 125 7.87 4.17 16.92
N GLY A 126 8.70 5.19 16.68
CA GLY A 126 10.09 5.00 16.28
C GLY A 126 10.30 4.73 14.79
N LEU A 127 9.25 4.78 13.96
CA LEU A 127 9.38 4.84 12.50
C LEU A 127 9.13 6.25 11.99
N ASP A 128 9.97 6.63 11.03
CA ASP A 128 9.85 7.88 10.29
C ASP A 128 9.33 7.64 8.86
N TYR A 129 9.47 6.42 8.35
CA TYR A 129 9.06 6.03 7.01
C TYR A 129 8.59 4.58 6.95
N PHE A 130 7.50 4.35 6.23
CA PHE A 130 7.02 3.01 5.88
C PHE A 130 6.55 2.99 4.43
N LEU A 131 6.93 1.95 3.69
CA LEU A 131 6.37 1.67 2.37
C LEU A 131 6.11 0.18 2.22
N ILE A 132 4.94 -0.15 1.68
CA ILE A 132 4.61 -1.46 1.15
C ILE A 132 4.10 -1.29 -0.28
N HIS A 133 4.68 -2.01 -1.24
CA HIS A 133 4.33 -1.88 -2.65
C HIS A 133 4.33 -3.25 -3.31
N LEU A 134 3.17 -3.69 -3.75
CA LEU A 134 2.99 -4.88 -4.58
C LEU A 134 2.95 -4.46 -6.05
N THR A 135 4.00 -4.79 -6.81
CA THR A 135 4.08 -4.53 -8.26
C THR A 135 3.86 -5.79 -9.08
N ASN A 136 3.44 -5.55 -10.32
CA ASN A 136 3.45 -6.52 -11.40
C ASN A 136 4.61 -6.12 -12.34
N ASP A 137 5.74 -6.81 -12.25
CA ASP A 137 6.89 -6.61 -13.13
C ASP A 137 6.81 -7.59 -14.31
N PHE A 138 7.38 -7.24 -15.46
CA PHE A 138 7.54 -8.20 -16.57
C PHE A 138 8.84 -8.99 -16.39
N ALA A 139 8.77 -10.32 -16.54
CA ALA A 139 9.92 -11.21 -16.49
C ALA A 139 10.92 -10.84 -17.59
N LYS A 140 12.14 -10.47 -17.21
CA LYS A 140 13.20 -10.07 -18.16
C LYS A 140 13.69 -11.21 -19.04
N HIS A 141 13.42 -12.46 -18.65
CA HIS A 141 13.94 -13.67 -19.29
C HIS A 141 12.91 -14.47 -20.07
N SER A 142 11.66 -14.01 -20.14
CA SER A 142 10.62 -14.71 -20.91
C SER A 142 10.25 -13.91 -22.16
N SER A 143 10.25 -14.59 -23.31
CA SER A 143 9.72 -14.05 -24.56
C SER A 143 8.20 -13.91 -24.54
N GLN A 144 7.55 -14.34 -23.47
CA GLN A 144 6.10 -14.34 -23.26
C GLN A 144 5.61 -13.19 -22.36
N PHE A 145 6.51 -12.31 -21.88
CA PHE A 145 6.16 -11.21 -20.96
C PHE A 145 5.43 -11.69 -19.70
N ASP A 146 5.93 -12.77 -19.07
CA ASP A 146 5.30 -13.29 -17.85
C ASP A 146 5.31 -12.24 -16.74
N VAL A 147 4.20 -12.10 -16.03
CA VAL A 147 4.07 -11.14 -14.93
C VAL A 147 4.65 -11.75 -13.66
N VAL A 148 5.70 -11.12 -13.13
CA VAL A 148 6.32 -11.43 -11.84
C VAL A 148 5.75 -10.48 -10.79
N LYS A 149 5.10 -11.03 -9.77
CA LYS A 149 4.68 -10.24 -8.62
C LYS A 149 5.86 -10.01 -7.69
N LYS A 150 6.09 -8.75 -7.34
CA LYS A 150 7.10 -8.36 -6.36
C LYS A 150 6.51 -7.57 -5.23
N LEU A 151 6.95 -7.90 -4.02
CA LEU A 151 6.66 -7.11 -2.85
C LEU A 151 7.91 -6.31 -2.47
N LYS A 152 7.77 -4.99 -2.47
CA LYS A 152 8.76 -4.07 -1.92
C LYS A 152 8.28 -3.58 -0.56
N LEU A 153 9.13 -3.74 0.45
CA LEU A 153 8.93 -3.21 1.80
C LEU A 153 10.08 -2.28 2.15
N ILE A 154 9.79 -1.12 2.73
CA ILE A 154 10.79 -0.23 3.31
C ILE A 154 10.34 0.20 4.70
N LEU A 155 11.25 0.13 5.66
CA LEU A 155 11.08 0.70 6.99
C LEU A 155 12.26 1.64 7.24
N GLY A 156 11.98 2.81 7.80
CA GLY A 156 12.98 3.84 8.06
C GLY A 156 12.78 4.53 9.39
N ASN A 157 13.89 4.89 10.03
CA ASN A 157 13.94 5.74 11.20
C ASN A 157 15.23 6.57 11.21
N GLU A 158 15.42 7.38 12.25
CA GLU A 158 16.62 8.20 12.47
C GLU A 158 17.97 7.46 12.40
N LYS A 159 17.98 6.11 12.55
CA LYS A 159 19.19 5.28 12.52
C LYS A 159 19.47 4.67 11.14
N GLY A 160 18.58 4.85 10.18
CA GLY A 160 18.70 4.35 8.82
C GLY A 160 17.42 3.67 8.31
N CYS A 161 17.53 3.07 7.14
CA CYS A 161 16.45 2.41 6.43
C CYS A 161 16.83 1.01 5.97
N ILE A 162 15.85 0.12 6.03
CA ILE A 162 15.88 -1.18 5.37
C ILE A 162 14.95 -1.22 4.19
N LYS A 163 15.33 -1.96 3.15
CA LYS A 163 14.50 -2.23 1.98
C LYS A 163 14.59 -3.69 1.60
N ALA A 164 13.45 -4.35 1.52
CA ALA A 164 13.32 -5.69 0.96
C ALA A 164 12.63 -5.60 -0.42
N ILE A 165 13.15 -6.34 -1.40
CA ILE A 165 12.48 -6.61 -2.68
C ILE A 165 12.34 -8.12 -2.77
N LEU A 166 11.10 -8.60 -2.75
CA LEU A 166 10.78 -10.01 -2.62
C LEU A 166 10.07 -10.50 -3.87
N ALA A 167 10.57 -11.57 -4.47
CA ALA A 167 9.92 -12.23 -5.61
C ALA A 167 8.86 -13.20 -5.07
N LEU A 168 7.59 -12.97 -5.43
CA LEU A 168 6.46 -13.75 -4.89
C LEU A 168 6.03 -14.90 -5.81
N SER A 169 6.13 -14.72 -7.13
CA SER A 169 5.61 -15.68 -8.12
C SER A 169 6.68 -16.34 -9.00
N ASN A 170 7.95 -15.92 -8.90
CA ASN A 170 9.04 -16.44 -9.72
C ASN A 170 10.10 -17.12 -8.85
N THR A 171 10.44 -18.37 -9.16
CA THR A 171 11.45 -19.17 -8.44
C THR A 171 12.89 -18.87 -8.87
N TYR A 172 13.09 -18.10 -9.93
CA TYR A 172 14.41 -17.79 -10.49
C TYR A 172 14.99 -16.44 -10.03
N GLU A 173 14.17 -15.55 -9.46
CA GLU A 173 14.64 -14.27 -8.91
C GLU A 173 14.80 -14.41 -7.39
N SER A 174 15.99 -14.11 -6.88
CA SER A 174 16.26 -14.12 -5.44
C SER A 174 15.76 -12.84 -4.78
N ASP A 175 15.34 -12.97 -3.53
CA ASP A 175 15.03 -11.84 -2.67
C ASP A 175 16.27 -10.94 -2.50
N SER A 176 16.04 -9.64 -2.36
CA SER A 176 17.09 -8.64 -2.14
C SER A 176 16.84 -7.88 -0.84
N PHE A 177 17.82 -7.92 0.06
CA PHE A 177 17.80 -7.26 1.36
C PHE A 177 18.85 -6.15 1.38
N LEU A 178 18.41 -4.93 1.58
CA LEU A 178 19.21 -3.73 1.40
C LEU A 178 19.15 -2.86 2.66
N PHE A 179 20.26 -2.19 2.96
CA PHE A 179 20.36 -1.20 4.03
C PHE A 179 20.86 0.14 3.48
N SER A 180 20.51 1.22 4.18
CA SER A 180 20.92 2.58 3.84
C SER A 180 20.92 3.44 5.11
N ASN A 181 21.95 4.28 5.29
CA ASN A 181 21.99 5.25 6.39
C ASN A 181 21.20 6.53 6.08
N ASP A 182 21.07 6.90 4.79
CA ASP A 182 20.45 8.14 4.32
C ASP A 182 19.04 7.94 3.75
N CYS A 183 18.55 6.70 3.73
CA CYS A 183 17.28 6.29 3.12
C CYS A 183 17.16 6.58 1.61
N ILE A 184 18.27 6.87 0.95
CA ILE A 184 18.34 7.19 -0.49
C ILE A 184 19.23 6.17 -1.18
N SER A 185 20.44 5.99 -0.66
CA SER A 185 21.51 5.16 -1.22
C SER A 185 21.45 3.76 -0.62
N PHE A 186 20.61 2.89 -1.18
CA PHE A 186 20.47 1.50 -0.74
C PHE A 186 21.55 0.60 -1.34
N GLN A 187 22.19 -0.20 -0.48
CA GLN A 187 23.17 -1.21 -0.86
C GLN A 187 22.79 -2.56 -0.28
N VAL A 188 23.25 -3.65 -0.92
CA VAL A 188 23.02 -5.01 -0.42
C VAL A 188 23.83 -5.20 0.85
N ASP A 189 23.14 -5.30 1.98
CA ASP A 189 23.74 -5.49 3.31
C ASP A 189 22.74 -6.21 4.21
N VAL A 190 22.83 -7.54 4.21
CA VAL A 190 21.98 -8.44 5.00
C VAL A 190 22.23 -8.27 6.51
N ASN A 191 23.46 -7.92 6.91
CA ASN A 191 23.82 -7.75 8.32
C ASN A 191 23.20 -6.47 8.88
N GLY A 192 23.32 -5.36 8.17
CA GLY A 192 22.66 -4.09 8.49
C GLY A 192 21.14 -4.25 8.53
N PHE A 193 20.58 -4.93 7.52
CA PHE A 193 19.15 -5.26 7.46
C PHE A 193 18.69 -6.07 8.68
N SER A 194 19.37 -7.16 9.01
CA SER A 194 19.03 -8.03 10.15
C SER A 194 19.21 -7.33 11.50
N LYS A 195 20.24 -6.48 11.62
CA LYS A 195 20.45 -5.65 12.82
C LYS A 195 19.27 -4.70 13.04
N PHE A 196 18.82 -4.00 11.99
CA PHE A 196 17.65 -3.12 12.08
C PHE A 196 16.40 -3.89 12.56
N LEU A 197 16.12 -5.05 11.97
CA LEU A 197 14.95 -5.88 12.36
C LEU A 197 14.99 -6.38 13.81
N ARG A 198 16.20 -6.61 14.35
CA ARG A 198 16.37 -7.02 15.75
C ARG A 198 16.22 -5.84 16.72
N ASP A 199 16.76 -4.69 16.32
CA ASP A 199 16.81 -3.50 17.16
C ASP A 199 15.46 -2.76 17.17
N TYR A 200 14.68 -2.86 16.09
CA TYR A 200 13.31 -2.35 16.03
C TYR A 200 12.35 -3.24 16.82
N ARG A 201 11.76 -2.68 17.87
CA ARG A 201 10.77 -3.35 18.72
C ARG A 201 9.45 -2.61 18.65
N THR A 202 8.37 -3.36 18.42
CA THR A 202 7.02 -2.81 18.29
C THR A 202 6.03 -3.63 19.11
N LEU A 203 5.04 -2.95 19.68
CA LEU A 203 3.83 -3.56 20.27
C LEU A 203 2.62 -3.46 19.32
N ASN A 204 2.78 -2.78 18.18
CA ASN A 204 1.74 -2.60 17.20
C ASN A 204 1.64 -3.86 16.33
N ALA A 205 0.54 -4.61 16.51
CA ALA A 205 0.34 -5.90 15.84
C ALA A 205 0.43 -5.84 14.30
N LYS A 206 0.19 -4.68 13.68
CA LYS A 206 0.33 -4.50 12.22
C LYS A 206 1.80 -4.51 11.80
N TYR A 207 2.67 -3.95 12.62
CA TYR A 207 4.11 -3.93 12.38
C TYR A 207 4.79 -5.20 12.88
N THR A 208 4.27 -5.85 13.92
CA THR A 208 4.69 -7.20 14.30
C THR A 208 4.56 -8.16 13.11
N GLU A 209 3.43 -8.14 12.39
CA GLU A 209 3.22 -8.95 11.17
C GLU A 209 4.31 -8.68 10.10
N VAL A 210 4.60 -7.40 9.82
CA VAL A 210 5.64 -7.02 8.84
C VAL A 210 7.02 -7.50 9.29
N ILE A 211 7.39 -7.30 10.55
CA ILE A 211 8.70 -7.65 11.07
C ILE A 211 8.90 -9.17 11.09
N ASP A 212 7.90 -9.93 11.52
CA ASP A 212 7.95 -11.39 11.55
C ASP A 212 8.04 -11.96 10.13
N TYR A 213 7.28 -11.40 9.19
CA TYR A 213 7.39 -11.74 7.77
C TYR A 213 8.80 -11.50 7.22
N LEU A 214 9.40 -10.33 7.47
CA LEU A 214 10.74 -10.01 6.99
C LEU A 214 11.81 -10.88 7.64
N LYS A 215 11.69 -11.22 8.93
CA LYS A 215 12.58 -12.14 9.63
C LYS A 215 12.52 -13.56 9.05
N GLN A 216 11.32 -14.03 8.71
CA GLN A 216 11.15 -15.33 8.05
C GLN A 216 11.83 -15.33 6.68
N ARG A 217 11.62 -14.30 5.86
CA ARG A 217 12.16 -14.22 4.49
C ARG A 217 13.68 -14.10 4.46
N VAL A 218 14.30 -13.33 5.36
CA VAL A 218 15.76 -13.19 5.39
C VAL A 218 16.48 -14.43 5.92
N SER A 219 15.75 -15.34 6.59
CA SER A 219 16.30 -16.59 7.14
C SER A 219 16.17 -17.79 6.20
N GLN A 220 15.51 -17.62 5.04
CA GLN A 220 15.36 -18.63 3.98
C GLN A 220 16.56 -18.58 3.03
#